data_AF-A0AAU6LGG9-F1
#
_entry.id   AF-A0AAU6LGG9-F1
#
_cell.length_a   1.000
_cell.length_b   1.000
_cell.length_c   1.000
_cell.angle_alpha   90.00
_cell.angle_beta   90.00
_cell.angle_gamma   90.00
#
_symmetry.space_group_name_H-M   'P 1'
#
loop_
_entity.id
_entity.type
_entity.pdbx_description
1 polymer ?
#
loop_
_entity_poly.entity_id
_entity_poly.type
_entity_poly.pdbx_seq_one_letter_code
_entity_poly.pdbx_strand_id
1 'polypeptide(L)'
;MACTCARVGARRRVGEPRNGGRPSPPTRGETERRPSARPRANWFSEVPSQTFTNRSFWTAATASGFVVNSPVKNWVLENDAETIFNRLERHGRTWKVYVAEPDRFSMTGLIHYPRLKDRFDTHFVPFSEFETDVADGHLPDFSFIEPSLVLGHGDYHPAFSRVLGHGIVIGGADPPSSILGGEAFLARIYDAYRAMRSPTGSNVWNTTLLIGWD
;
A
#
# COMPACT_ATOMS: atom_id res chain seq x y z
N MET A 1 -4.33 -1.56 -8.75
CA MET A 1 -3.45 -0.51 -8.18
C MET A 1 -3.15 -0.87 -6.73
N ALA A 2 -1.90 -0.68 -6.29
CA ALA A 2 -1.48 -0.81 -4.89
C ALA A 2 -0.44 0.28 -4.56
N CYS A 3 -0.57 0.91 -3.39
CA CYS A 3 0.43 1.86 -2.90
C CYS A 3 1.06 1.35 -1.61
N THR A 4 2.34 1.67 -1.41
CA THR A 4 3.09 1.28 -0.21
C THR A 4 3.89 2.47 0.29
N CYS A 5 3.72 2.81 1.57
CA CYS A 5 4.61 3.73 2.28
C CYS A 5 5.50 2.94 3.23
N ALA A 6 6.81 3.13 3.16
CA ALA A 6 7.76 2.49 4.07
C ALA A 6 8.68 3.53 4.71
N ARG A 7 8.77 3.53 6.04
CA ARG A 7 9.68 4.43 6.75
C ARG A 7 11.11 3.91 6.60
N VAL A 8 11.98 4.71 6.00
CA VAL A 8 13.40 4.40 5.90
C VAL A 8 14.04 4.85 7.21
N GLY A 9 14.39 3.90 8.07
CA GLY A 9 15.14 4.20 9.29
C GLY A 9 16.40 5.02 8.95
N ALA A 10 16.69 6.04 9.75
CA ALA A 10 17.92 6.82 9.57
C ALA A 10 19.10 5.84 9.57
N ARG A 11 19.81 5.74 8.44
CA ARG A 11 21.10 5.02 8.42
C ARG A 11 21.98 5.72 9.44
N ARG A 12 22.35 5.05 10.54
CA ARG A 12 23.54 5.46 11.27
C ARG A 12 24.68 5.42 10.27
N ARG A 13 25.29 6.57 9.98
CA ARG A 13 26.57 6.58 9.27
C ARG A 13 27.54 5.79 10.15
N VAL A 14 28.05 4.69 9.63
CA VAL A 14 29.18 4.00 10.24
C VAL A 14 30.37 4.95 10.09
N GLY A 15 30.81 5.58 11.18
CA GLY A 15 32.09 6.30 11.23
C GLY A 15 32.12 7.75 11.74
N GLU A 16 31.09 8.30 12.41
CA GLU A 16 31.19 9.67 12.94
C GLU A 16 31.77 9.69 14.37
N PRO A 17 32.91 10.37 14.63
CA PRO A 17 33.52 10.40 15.95
C PRO A 17 32.77 11.36 16.88
N ARG A 18 32.70 10.99 18.16
CA ARG A 18 32.17 11.84 19.23
C ARG A 18 33.10 13.04 19.43
N ASN A 19 32.68 14.24 19.04
CA ASN A 19 33.29 15.46 19.60
C ASN A 19 32.27 16.58 19.75
N GLY A 20 32.15 17.09 20.98
CA GLY A 20 31.20 18.10 21.43
C GLY A 20 31.55 19.53 21.02
N GLY A 21 31.34 19.86 19.74
CA GLY A 21 31.34 21.24 19.25
C GLY A 21 29.92 21.77 19.07
N ARG A 22 29.65 23.02 19.48
CA ARG A 22 28.37 23.73 19.24
C ARG A 22 28.03 23.72 17.73
N PRO A 23 26.76 23.50 17.34
CA PRO A 23 26.36 23.58 15.95
C PRO A 23 26.51 25.02 15.43
N SER A 24 27.20 25.18 14.31
CA SER A 24 27.25 26.43 13.54
C SER A 24 25.87 26.73 12.93
N PRO A 25 25.47 28.01 12.80
CA PRO A 25 24.18 28.35 12.22
C PRO A 25 24.14 27.98 10.73
N PRO A 26 22.99 27.56 10.19
CA PRO A 26 22.87 27.16 8.80
C PRO A 26 23.14 28.36 7.88
N THR A 27 24.04 28.16 6.92
CA THR A 27 24.30 29.12 5.84
C THR A 27 23.09 29.21 4.91
N ARG A 28 22.68 30.43 4.58
CA ARG A 28 21.63 30.72 3.58
C ARG A 28 22.04 30.10 2.24
N GLY A 29 21.40 29.01 1.85
CA GLY A 29 21.69 28.34 0.58
C GLY A 29 21.11 26.94 0.39
N GLU A 30 20.43 26.35 1.38
CA GLU A 30 19.66 25.12 1.14
C GLU A 30 18.40 25.46 0.34
N THR A 31 18.53 25.38 -0.99
CA THR A 31 17.39 25.23 -1.87
C THR A 31 16.51 24.11 -1.33
N GLU A 32 15.24 24.44 -1.08
CA GLU A 32 14.20 23.49 -0.69
C GLU A 32 14.20 22.34 -1.69
N ARG A 33 14.90 21.24 -1.35
CA ARG A 33 14.83 20.01 -2.15
C ARG A 33 13.35 19.68 -2.20
N ARG A 34 12.78 19.53 -3.39
CA ARG A 34 11.43 18.99 -3.55
C ARG A 34 11.53 17.47 -3.61
N PRO A 35 10.57 16.73 -3.04
CA PRO A 35 10.50 15.29 -3.26
C PRO A 35 10.40 15.06 -4.78
N SER A 36 11.32 14.28 -5.35
CA SER A 36 11.31 13.98 -6.78
C SER A 36 10.66 12.62 -7.01
N ALA A 37 9.53 12.60 -7.71
CA ALA A 37 8.99 11.37 -8.27
C ALA A 37 9.84 10.97 -9.47
N ARG A 38 10.38 9.76 -9.48
CA ARG A 38 11.14 9.23 -10.61
C ARG A 38 10.42 8.01 -11.19
N PRO A 39 9.73 8.16 -12.34
CA PRO A 39 9.13 7.02 -13.03
C PRO A 39 10.20 5.97 -13.36
N ARG A 40 9.88 4.70 -13.13
CA ARG A 40 10.74 3.57 -13.49
C ARG A 40 10.21 2.95 -14.78
N ALA A 41 10.83 3.27 -15.91
CA ALA A 41 10.39 2.81 -17.23
C ALA A 41 10.55 1.29 -17.47
N ASN A 42 11.17 0.55 -16.55
CA ASN A 42 11.38 -0.90 -16.62
C ASN A 42 10.81 -1.60 -15.36
N TRP A 43 9.60 -1.20 -14.93
CA TRP A 43 8.84 -1.93 -13.91
C TRP A 43 7.88 -2.90 -14.60
N PHE A 44 7.89 -4.15 -14.15
CA PHE A 44 6.97 -5.19 -14.61
C PHE A 44 6.31 -5.79 -13.36
N SER A 45 5.04 -6.19 -13.48
CA SER A 45 4.44 -7.08 -12.49
C SER A 45 5.24 -8.37 -12.42
N GLU A 46 5.26 -9.01 -11.24
CA GLU A 46 6.09 -10.18 -10.98
C GLU A 46 5.72 -11.35 -11.91
N VAL A 47 4.44 -11.45 -12.26
CA VAL A 47 3.89 -12.43 -13.19
C VAL A 47 2.85 -11.74 -14.10
N PRO A 48 2.76 -12.08 -15.40
CA PRO A 48 1.65 -11.63 -16.25
C PRO A 48 0.37 -12.42 -15.90
N SER A 49 -0.20 -12.16 -14.72
CA SER A 49 -1.34 -12.89 -14.16
C SER A 49 -2.47 -11.97 -13.69
N GLN A 50 -3.43 -12.53 -12.97
CA GLN A 50 -4.61 -11.87 -12.42
C GLN A 50 -4.33 -11.25 -11.05
N THR A 51 -5.25 -10.41 -10.58
CA THR A 51 -5.17 -9.65 -9.32
C THR A 51 -4.68 -10.46 -8.12
N PHE A 52 -5.20 -11.67 -7.88
CA PHE A 52 -4.86 -12.39 -6.64
C PHE A 52 -3.43 -12.91 -6.68
N THR A 53 -3.00 -13.42 -7.84
CA THR A 53 -1.62 -13.86 -8.06
C THR A 53 -0.65 -12.71 -7.87
N ASN A 54 -0.83 -11.59 -8.56
CA ASN A 54 0.10 -10.48 -8.50
C ASN A 54 0.12 -9.82 -7.11
N ARG A 55 -1.03 -9.69 -6.45
CA ARG A 55 -1.09 -9.20 -5.05
C ARG A 55 -0.40 -10.14 -4.07
N SER A 56 -0.52 -11.45 -4.27
CA SER A 56 0.22 -12.44 -3.47
C SER A 56 1.72 -12.34 -3.72
N PHE A 57 2.17 -12.13 -4.97
CA PHE A 57 3.60 -11.87 -5.23
C PHE A 57 4.08 -10.55 -4.61
N TRP A 58 3.28 -9.48 -4.68
CA TRP A 58 3.63 -8.19 -4.08
C TRP A 58 3.84 -8.29 -2.57
N THR A 59 3.04 -9.11 -1.88
CA THR A 59 3.00 -9.16 -0.40
C THR A 59 3.66 -10.41 0.20
N ALA A 60 3.91 -11.46 -0.59
CA ALA A 60 4.48 -12.73 -0.15
C ALA A 60 5.58 -13.29 -1.08
N ALA A 61 5.86 -12.64 -2.22
CA ALA A 61 6.82 -13.11 -3.24
C ALA A 61 6.51 -14.51 -3.83
N THR A 62 5.31 -15.02 -3.61
CA THR A 62 4.80 -16.29 -4.13
C THR A 62 3.27 -16.27 -4.11
N ALA A 63 2.64 -17.17 -4.84
CA ALA A 63 1.19 -17.36 -4.88
C ALA A 63 0.76 -18.76 -4.41
N SER A 64 1.62 -19.48 -3.67
CA SER A 64 1.39 -20.88 -3.26
C SER A 64 0.99 -21.83 -4.40
N GLY A 65 1.46 -21.53 -5.63
CA GLY A 65 1.12 -22.28 -6.84
C GLY A 65 -0.20 -21.89 -7.51
N PHE A 66 -0.96 -20.97 -6.94
CA PHE A 66 -2.20 -20.45 -7.54
C PHE A 66 -1.89 -19.38 -8.59
N VAL A 67 -2.48 -19.52 -9.77
CA VAL A 67 -2.28 -18.61 -10.91
C VAL A 67 -3.60 -18.10 -11.52
N VAL A 68 -4.73 -18.48 -10.92
CA VAL A 68 -6.09 -18.12 -11.34
C VAL A 68 -6.86 -17.67 -10.08
N ASN A 69 -7.59 -16.55 -10.16
CA ASN A 69 -8.36 -16.03 -9.02
C ASN A 69 -9.46 -17.01 -8.56
N SER A 70 -10.04 -17.75 -9.51
CA SER A 70 -11.09 -18.74 -9.27
C SER A 70 -10.54 -20.16 -9.15
N PRO A 71 -11.07 -20.98 -8.21
CA PRO A 71 -12.09 -20.62 -7.23
C PRO A 71 -11.48 -19.85 -6.05
N VAL A 72 -12.18 -18.80 -5.58
CA VAL A 72 -11.74 -17.91 -4.49
C VAL A 72 -11.38 -18.70 -3.21
N LYS A 73 -12.05 -19.83 -2.97
CA LYS A 73 -11.78 -20.70 -1.81
C LYS A 73 -10.32 -21.16 -1.72
N ASN A 74 -9.63 -21.36 -2.85
CA ASN A 74 -8.24 -21.80 -2.85
C ASN A 74 -7.36 -20.75 -2.18
N TRP A 75 -7.63 -19.47 -2.44
CA TRP A 75 -6.91 -18.37 -1.82
C TRP A 75 -7.25 -18.23 -0.33
N VAL A 76 -8.53 -18.24 0.01
CA VAL A 76 -8.98 -18.01 1.40
C VAL A 76 -8.63 -19.19 2.33
N LEU A 77 -8.59 -20.41 1.82
CA LEU A 77 -8.42 -21.62 2.64
C LEU A 77 -7.02 -22.25 2.51
N GLU A 78 -6.37 -22.13 1.35
CA GLU A 78 -5.17 -22.91 1.03
C GLU A 78 -3.93 -22.03 0.74
N ASN A 79 -4.07 -20.72 0.54
CA ASN A 79 -2.90 -19.83 0.37
C ASN A 79 -2.24 -19.53 1.72
N ASP A 80 -1.31 -20.40 2.09
CA ASP A 80 -0.55 -20.32 3.32
C ASP A 80 0.79 -19.58 3.18
N ALA A 81 1.02 -18.84 2.08
CA ALA A 81 2.28 -18.13 1.86
C ALA A 81 2.65 -17.19 3.02
N GLU A 82 3.91 -17.23 3.48
CA GLU A 82 4.40 -16.26 4.46
C GLU A 82 4.44 -14.85 3.84
N THR A 83 3.76 -13.90 4.47
CA THR A 83 3.68 -12.52 3.98
C THR A 83 4.77 -11.62 4.58
N ILE A 84 5.01 -10.48 3.95
CA ILE A 84 5.82 -9.39 4.50
C ILE A 84 5.29 -8.93 5.87
N PHE A 85 3.96 -8.93 6.08
CA PHE A 85 3.33 -8.59 7.34
C PHE A 85 3.75 -9.54 8.47
N ASN A 86 3.76 -10.85 8.20
CA ASN A 86 4.25 -11.83 9.18
C ASN A 86 5.73 -11.61 9.53
N ARG A 87 6.56 -11.22 8.54
CA ARG A 87 7.97 -10.92 8.78
C ARG A 87 8.17 -9.64 9.57
N LEU A 88 7.38 -8.60 9.29
CA LEU A 88 7.40 -7.34 10.03
C LEU A 88 7.09 -7.59 11.51
N GLU A 89 6.02 -8.34 11.82
CA GLU A 89 5.69 -8.70 13.22
C GLU A 89 6.83 -9.47 13.90
N ARG A 90 7.41 -10.46 13.23
CA ARG A 90 8.56 -11.23 13.76
C ARG A 90 9.74 -10.34 14.13
N HIS A 91 9.91 -9.21 13.43
CA HIS A 91 10.97 -8.25 13.67
C HIS A 91 10.52 -7.03 14.50
N GLY A 92 9.35 -7.09 15.14
CA GLY A 92 8.83 -6.01 15.99
C GLY A 92 8.55 -4.72 15.21
N ARG A 93 8.22 -4.83 13.93
CA ARG A 93 7.88 -3.71 13.05
C ARG A 93 6.38 -3.58 12.91
N THR A 94 5.89 -2.35 12.98
CA THR A 94 4.46 -2.06 12.87
C THR A 94 4.04 -2.04 11.41
N TRP A 95 2.80 -2.45 11.14
CA TRP A 95 2.22 -2.37 9.81
C TRP A 95 0.73 -2.11 9.87
N LYS A 96 0.18 -1.53 8.80
CA LYS A 96 -1.27 -1.45 8.58
C LYS A 96 -1.59 -1.60 7.09
N VAL A 97 -2.77 -2.12 6.82
CA VAL A 97 -3.42 -2.12 5.51
C VAL A 97 -4.60 -1.15 5.57
N TYR A 98 -4.54 -0.10 4.76
CA TYR A 98 -5.56 0.95 4.68
C TYR A 98 -6.46 0.68 3.48
N VAL A 99 -7.74 0.45 3.72
CA VAL A 99 -8.72 0.04 2.71
C VAL A 99 -9.57 1.25 2.30
N ALA A 100 -9.52 1.60 1.02
CA ALA A 100 -10.31 2.71 0.49
C ALA A 100 -11.81 2.41 0.47
N GLU A 101 -12.58 3.43 0.80
CA GLU A 101 -14.02 3.38 0.67
C GLU A 101 -14.44 3.20 -0.80
N PRO A 102 -15.60 2.57 -1.07
CA PRO A 102 -16.59 2.03 -0.14
C PRO A 102 -16.32 0.60 0.35
N ASP A 103 -15.19 -0.02 -0.01
CA ASP A 103 -14.88 -1.39 0.41
C ASP A 103 -14.69 -1.47 1.92
N ARG A 104 -15.20 -2.55 2.53
CA ARG A 104 -15.12 -2.78 4.00
C ARG A 104 -14.22 -3.93 4.39
N PHE A 105 -13.64 -4.60 3.41
CA PHE A 105 -12.76 -5.75 3.60
C PHE A 105 -11.55 -5.61 2.69
N SER A 106 -10.40 -6.06 3.18
CA SER A 106 -9.15 -6.05 2.43
C SER A 106 -9.06 -7.26 1.52
N MET A 107 -8.73 -7.04 0.25
CA MET A 107 -8.45 -8.13 -0.69
C MET A 107 -7.18 -8.87 -0.32
N THR A 108 -6.12 -8.17 0.09
CA THR A 108 -4.89 -8.81 0.62
C THR A 108 -5.18 -9.65 1.85
N GLY A 109 -6.02 -9.14 2.76
CA GLY A 109 -6.46 -9.90 3.94
C GLY A 109 -7.15 -11.20 3.56
N LEU A 110 -8.03 -11.18 2.56
CA LEU A 110 -8.73 -12.37 2.06
C LEU A 110 -7.78 -13.37 1.37
N ILE A 111 -6.88 -12.87 0.52
CA ILE A 111 -5.90 -13.69 -0.22
C ILE A 111 -4.96 -14.45 0.73
N HIS A 112 -4.62 -13.86 1.87
CA HIS A 112 -3.75 -14.45 2.89
C HIS A 112 -4.49 -14.76 4.19
N TYR A 113 -5.80 -15.03 4.11
CA TYR A 113 -6.65 -15.26 5.27
C TYR A 113 -6.08 -16.27 6.27
N PRO A 114 -5.50 -17.43 5.86
CA PRO A 114 -4.92 -18.40 6.79
C PRO A 114 -3.80 -17.82 7.68
N ARG A 115 -3.11 -16.77 7.22
CA ARG A 115 -2.00 -16.11 7.90
C ARG A 115 -2.37 -14.81 8.61
N LEU A 116 -3.46 -14.15 8.19
CA LEU A 116 -3.78 -12.77 8.60
C LEU A 116 -5.12 -12.60 9.31
N LYS A 117 -5.99 -13.63 9.35
CA LYS A 117 -7.32 -13.54 9.98
C LYS A 117 -7.32 -12.95 11.40
N ASP A 118 -6.30 -13.27 12.21
CA ASP A 118 -6.19 -12.82 13.61
C ASP A 118 -5.68 -11.37 13.74
N ARG A 119 -5.59 -10.63 12.64
CA ARG A 119 -5.15 -9.24 12.56
C ARG A 119 -6.21 -8.32 11.96
N PHE A 120 -7.33 -8.86 11.48
CA PHE A 120 -8.38 -8.10 10.81
C PHE A 120 -8.89 -6.95 11.68
N ASP A 121 -9.07 -7.17 12.98
CA ASP A 121 -9.58 -6.16 13.90
C ASP A 121 -8.55 -5.09 14.31
N THR A 122 -7.28 -5.24 13.94
CA THR A 122 -6.19 -4.39 14.48
C THR A 122 -5.28 -3.77 13.43
N HIS A 123 -5.11 -4.41 12.27
CA HIS A 123 -4.14 -3.97 11.26
C HIS A 123 -4.80 -3.63 9.91
N PHE A 124 -6.08 -3.94 9.74
CA PHE A 124 -6.84 -3.61 8.53
C PHE A 124 -7.85 -2.52 8.88
N VAL A 125 -7.61 -1.32 8.37
CA VAL A 125 -8.28 -0.10 8.82
C VAL A 125 -8.83 0.69 7.63
N PRO A 126 -9.85 1.55 7.82
CA PRO A 126 -10.35 2.39 6.74
C PRO A 126 -9.29 3.41 6.28
N PHE A 127 -9.39 3.85 5.03
CA PHE A 127 -8.47 4.82 4.44
C PHE A 127 -8.48 6.18 5.16
N SER A 128 -9.58 6.58 5.79
CA SER A 128 -9.60 7.76 6.66
C SER A 128 -8.51 7.74 7.76
N GLU A 129 -8.14 6.55 8.25
CA GLU A 129 -7.06 6.41 9.24
C GLU A 129 -5.68 6.65 8.63
N PHE A 130 -5.49 6.38 7.33
CA PHE A 130 -4.26 6.79 6.63
C PHE A 130 -4.12 8.31 6.63
N GLU A 131 -5.19 9.02 6.32
CA GLU A 131 -5.19 10.49 6.30
C GLU A 131 -4.85 11.07 7.68
N THR A 132 -5.37 10.47 8.76
CA THR A 132 -5.01 10.82 10.15
C THR A 132 -3.55 10.48 10.47
N ASP A 133 -3.11 9.24 10.23
CA ASP A 133 -1.74 8.79 10.53
C ASP A 133 -0.68 9.63 9.78
N VAL A 134 -0.97 10.02 8.53
CA VAL A 134 -0.13 10.92 7.74
C VAL A 134 -0.05 12.32 8.35
N ALA A 135 -1.19 12.89 8.74
CA ALA A 135 -1.27 14.24 9.30
C ALA A 135 -0.47 14.34 10.62
N ASP A 136 -0.58 13.31 11.46
CA ASP A 136 0.07 13.29 12.77
C ASP A 136 1.53 12.78 12.73
N GLY A 137 1.96 12.21 11.61
CA GLY A 137 3.28 11.59 11.48
C GLY A 137 3.39 10.24 12.17
N HIS A 138 2.28 9.51 12.27
CA HIS A 138 2.14 8.22 12.95
C HIS A 138 2.04 7.03 12.01
N LEU A 139 2.43 7.18 10.73
CA LEU A 139 2.47 6.02 9.82
C LEU A 139 3.31 4.87 10.44
N PRO A 140 2.84 3.62 10.31
CA PRO A 140 3.60 2.45 10.75
C PRO A 140 4.88 2.30 9.94
N ASP A 141 5.78 1.40 10.37
CA ASP A 141 7.01 1.10 9.63
C ASP A 141 6.71 0.68 8.18
N PHE A 142 5.58 -0.01 7.97
CA PHE A 142 5.07 -0.40 6.66
C PHE A 142 3.56 -0.14 6.52
N SER A 143 3.18 0.70 5.56
CA SER A 143 1.79 1.00 5.22
C SER A 143 1.47 0.44 3.84
N PHE A 144 0.42 -0.36 3.74
CA PHE A 144 -0.10 -0.83 2.46
C PHE A 144 -1.47 -0.18 2.22
N ILE A 145 -1.67 0.45 1.07
CA ILE A 145 -2.90 1.18 0.75
C ILE A 145 -3.57 0.46 -0.41
N GLU A 146 -4.81 0.05 -0.19
CA GLU A 146 -5.63 -0.64 -1.17
C GLU A 146 -6.74 0.30 -1.69
N PRO A 147 -6.92 0.42 -3.01
CA PRO A 147 -8.08 1.10 -3.56
C PRO A 147 -9.36 0.28 -3.33
N SER A 148 -10.52 0.86 -3.63
CA SER A 148 -11.76 0.07 -3.75
C SER A 148 -11.67 -0.77 -5.02
N LEU A 149 -11.67 -2.09 -4.81
CA LEU A 149 -11.56 -3.14 -5.82
C LEU A 149 -12.94 -3.72 -6.17
N VAL A 150 -13.93 -3.56 -5.29
CA VAL A 150 -15.24 -4.21 -5.43
C VAL A 150 -16.38 -3.22 -5.64
N LEU A 151 -16.62 -2.29 -4.71
CA LEU A 151 -17.90 -1.57 -4.63
C LEU A 151 -17.90 -0.14 -5.20
N GLY A 152 -16.80 0.33 -5.80
CA GLY A 152 -16.72 1.70 -6.33
C GLY A 152 -15.79 1.88 -7.53
N HIS A 153 -14.87 0.94 -7.75
CA HIS A 153 -13.80 1.02 -8.76
C HIS A 153 -12.97 2.31 -8.61
N GLY A 154 -11.92 2.24 -7.78
CA GLY A 154 -10.92 3.29 -7.59
C GLY A 154 -9.51 2.82 -7.93
N ASP A 155 -9.40 1.74 -8.71
CA ASP A 155 -8.22 0.88 -8.81
C ASP A 155 -7.66 0.75 -10.23
N TYR A 156 -8.24 1.51 -11.17
CA TYR A 156 -8.00 1.47 -12.62
C TYR A 156 -8.54 0.21 -13.34
N HIS A 157 -9.27 -0.66 -12.65
CA HIS A 157 -9.86 -1.85 -13.27
C HIS A 157 -11.14 -1.49 -14.03
N PRO A 158 -11.42 -2.05 -15.22
CA PRO A 158 -12.73 -1.89 -15.85
C PRO A 158 -13.83 -2.51 -14.99
N ALA A 159 -15.08 -2.06 -15.19
CA ALA A 159 -16.25 -2.63 -14.51
C ALA A 159 -16.32 -4.15 -14.74
N PHE A 160 -16.42 -4.91 -13.65
CA PHE A 160 -16.25 -6.37 -13.61
C PHE A 160 -17.49 -7.16 -14.07
N SER A 161 -18.69 -6.57 -14.05
CA SER A 161 -19.93 -7.21 -14.53
C SER A 161 -19.90 -7.54 -16.02
N ARG A 162 -19.04 -6.88 -16.80
CA ARG A 162 -18.78 -7.25 -18.20
C ARG A 162 -17.79 -8.40 -18.35
N VAL A 163 -16.98 -8.69 -17.32
CA VAL A 163 -15.91 -9.70 -17.33
C VAL A 163 -16.41 -11.06 -16.81
N LEU A 164 -17.38 -11.09 -15.89
CA LEU A 164 -17.96 -12.33 -15.34
C LEU A 164 -18.92 -13.11 -16.26
N GLY A 165 -19.16 -12.63 -17.48
CA GLY A 165 -20.04 -13.28 -18.45
C GLY A 165 -21.28 -12.46 -18.75
N HIS A 166 -21.44 -12.16 -20.04
CA HIS A 166 -22.66 -11.74 -20.75
C HIS A 166 -23.88 -11.40 -19.88
N GLY A 167 -23.88 -10.22 -19.25
CA GLY A 167 -25.13 -9.55 -18.85
C GLY A 167 -25.60 -9.72 -17.41
N ILE A 168 -24.80 -10.29 -16.50
CA ILE A 168 -25.12 -10.24 -15.06
C ILE A 168 -24.60 -8.91 -14.48
N VAL A 169 -25.45 -7.88 -14.54
CA VAL A 169 -25.24 -6.62 -13.82
C VAL A 169 -25.67 -6.82 -12.37
N ILE A 170 -24.71 -6.89 -11.44
CA ILE A 170 -25.01 -6.77 -10.02
C ILE A 170 -25.22 -5.28 -9.73
N GLY A 171 -26.48 -4.83 -9.81
CA GLY A 171 -26.85 -3.43 -9.58
C GLY A 171 -26.30 -2.93 -8.25
N GLY A 172 -25.50 -1.86 -8.31
CA GLY A 172 -24.89 -1.22 -7.13
C GLY A 172 -23.53 -1.79 -6.70
N ALA A 173 -23.15 -3.00 -7.13
CA ALA A 173 -21.84 -3.59 -6.83
C ALA A 173 -20.82 -3.44 -7.97
N ASP A 174 -21.26 -2.99 -9.14
CA ASP A 174 -20.37 -2.75 -10.29
C ASP A 174 -20.76 -1.47 -11.04
N PRO A 175 -20.57 -0.28 -10.43
CA PRO A 175 -20.78 0.98 -11.13
C PRO A 175 -19.83 1.09 -12.34
N PRO A 176 -20.16 1.93 -13.35
CA PRO A 176 -19.23 2.21 -14.44
C PRO A 176 -17.87 2.65 -13.90
N SER A 177 -16.84 1.89 -14.20
CA SER A 177 -15.47 2.24 -13.82
C SER A 177 -14.88 3.27 -14.78
N SER A 178 -14.08 4.17 -14.23
CA SER A 178 -13.33 5.18 -14.98
C SER A 178 -11.93 5.32 -14.39
N ILE A 179 -10.93 5.51 -15.25
CA ILE A 179 -9.57 5.86 -14.81
C ILE A 179 -9.57 7.12 -13.93
N LEU A 180 -10.54 8.01 -14.09
CA LEU A 180 -10.67 9.22 -13.28
C LEU A 180 -10.89 8.91 -11.79
N GLY A 181 -11.56 7.81 -11.46
CA GLY A 181 -11.71 7.36 -10.07
C GLY A 181 -10.37 6.95 -9.47
N GLY A 182 -9.57 6.21 -10.25
CA GLY A 182 -8.18 5.87 -9.89
C GLY A 182 -7.29 7.10 -9.75
N GLU A 183 -7.34 8.03 -10.69
CA GLU A 183 -6.58 9.30 -10.64
C GLU A 183 -6.96 10.14 -9.42
N ALA A 184 -8.26 10.24 -9.10
CA ALA A 184 -8.73 10.97 -7.93
C ALA A 184 -8.23 10.34 -6.62
N PHE A 185 -8.26 9.01 -6.51
CA PHE A 185 -7.74 8.32 -5.34
C PHE A 185 -6.22 8.45 -5.21
N LEU A 186 -5.49 8.30 -6.32
CA LEU A 186 -4.04 8.52 -6.35
C LEU A 186 -3.67 9.95 -5.96
N ALA A 187 -4.41 10.94 -6.45
CA ALA A 187 -4.23 12.34 -6.07
C ALA A 187 -4.42 12.55 -4.56
N ARG A 188 -5.45 11.95 -3.95
CA ARG A 188 -5.66 11.99 -2.48
C ARG A 188 -4.46 11.43 -1.71
N ILE A 189 -3.95 10.26 -2.11
CA ILE A 189 -2.76 9.64 -1.47
C ILE A 189 -1.55 10.57 -1.60
N TYR A 190 -1.28 11.05 -2.81
CA TYR A 190 -0.11 11.89 -3.07
C TYR A 190 -0.19 13.22 -2.33
N ASP A 191 -1.39 13.80 -2.24
CA ASP A 191 -1.66 15.05 -1.54
C ASP A 191 -1.45 14.94 -0.04
N ALA A 192 -1.94 13.86 0.57
CA ALA A 192 -1.67 13.53 1.97
C ALA A 192 -0.17 13.33 2.19
N TYR A 193 0.47 12.48 1.38
CA TYR A 193 1.90 12.17 1.49
C TYR A 193 2.80 13.43 1.37
N ARG A 194 2.57 14.28 0.36
CA ARG A 194 3.37 15.51 0.17
C ARG A 194 3.16 16.55 1.25
N ALA A 195 2.08 16.45 2.04
CA ALA A 195 1.77 17.33 3.14
C ALA A 195 2.46 16.92 4.47
N MET A 196 3.09 15.74 4.55
CA MET A 196 3.71 15.30 5.80
C MET A 196 4.87 16.21 6.24
N ARG A 197 4.79 16.76 7.45
CA ARG A 197 5.79 17.67 8.03
C ARG A 197 6.26 17.30 9.43
N SER A 198 5.93 16.10 9.93
CA SER A 198 6.26 15.72 11.31
C SER A 198 7.77 15.79 11.59
N PRO A 199 8.21 16.50 12.65
CA PRO A 199 9.62 16.63 12.99
C PRO A 199 10.19 15.36 13.66
N THR A 200 9.32 14.57 14.30
CA THR A 200 9.70 13.36 15.08
C THR A 200 9.14 12.07 14.46
N GLY A 201 8.03 12.18 13.74
CA GLY A 201 7.32 11.07 13.11
C GLY A 201 7.68 10.80 11.64
N SER A 202 6.76 10.18 10.93
CA SER A 202 6.82 10.01 9.47
C SER A 202 6.68 11.37 8.77
N ASN A 203 7.57 11.62 7.82
CA ASN A 203 7.53 12.77 6.94
C ASN A 203 8.02 12.42 5.54
N VAL A 204 7.82 13.37 4.61
CA VAL A 204 8.12 13.18 3.19
C VAL A 204 9.60 12.88 2.88
N TRP A 205 10.51 13.15 3.83
CA TRP A 205 11.95 12.94 3.68
C TRP A 205 12.44 11.61 4.23
N ASN A 206 11.72 11.05 5.20
CA ASN A 206 12.09 9.79 5.86
C ASN A 206 11.14 8.62 5.53
N THR A 207 10.10 8.89 4.74
CA THR A 207 9.11 7.91 4.31
C THR A 207 9.18 7.80 2.80
N THR A 208 9.20 6.60 2.27
CA THR A 208 9.19 6.33 0.82
C THR A 208 7.78 5.96 0.40
N LEU A 209 7.23 6.62 -0.61
CA LEU A 209 6.02 6.21 -1.31
C LEU A 209 6.38 5.45 -2.59
N LEU A 210 5.86 4.23 -2.72
CA LEU A 210 5.88 3.43 -3.93
C LEU A 210 4.44 3.26 -4.43
N ILE A 211 4.23 3.49 -5.72
CA ILE A 211 2.96 3.29 -6.41
C ILE A 211 3.19 2.22 -7.48
N GLY A 212 2.33 1.20 -7.51
CA GLY A 212 2.38 0.16 -8.52
C GLY A 212 1.00 -0.42 -8.83
N TRP A 213 1.00 -1.38 -9.75
CA TRP A 213 -0.18 -2.09 -10.19
C TRP A 213 0.08 -3.59 -10.15
N ASP A 214 -0.85 -4.30 -9.54
CA ASP A 214 -1.02 -5.75 -9.61
C ASP A 214 -1.78 -6.16 -10.87
#